data_AF-K2MM01-F1
#
_entry.id   AF-K2MM01-F1
#
_cell.length_a   1.000
_cell.length_b   1.000
_cell.length_c   1.000
_cell.angle_alpha   90.00
_cell.angle_beta   90.00
_cell.angle_gamma   90.00
#
_symmetry.space_group_name_H-M   'P 1'
#
loop_
_entity.id
_entity.type
_entity.pdbx_description
1 polymer ?
#
loop_
_entity_poly.entity_id
_entity_poly.type
_entity_poly.pdbx_seq_one_letter_code
_entity_poly.pdbx_strand_id
1 'polypeptide(L)'
;MILYANIFPTAGGASAWAVPCLMTDNGRPFAAAANFDPRRIVATNLYVRVAAHELGHALGFHSDHFVALHMISEVPNVRGMSNVSVISTPKAKAMARQYHNCPTLEGIELEDEGGYDNALSHWKKRSMRDEMMTSVVEVGLYSALTLAAFEDMGFYVANYSAAEMLWWGNNSGCGLLERKCLTDGVTEYPDLFCNHVDGYGFCTYNRLSLGFCDLKRHEEALPEGYRYFADPRVGGDDLFMDRCPYVKTYAGAGCTNGDSSLMPGS
;
A
#
# COMPACT_ATOMS: atom_id res chain seq x y z
N MET A 1 -13.03 22.43 2.43
CA MET A 1 -11.79 22.33 3.21
C MET A 1 -10.89 23.50 2.87
N ILE A 2 -10.22 24.08 3.86
CA ILE A 2 -9.15 25.06 3.67
C ILE A 2 -7.82 24.31 3.84
N LEU A 3 -6.92 24.41 2.87
CA LEU A 3 -5.61 23.79 2.93
C LEU A 3 -4.52 24.86 3.02
N TYR A 4 -3.74 24.82 4.10
CA TYR A 4 -2.55 25.63 4.26
C TYR A 4 -1.33 24.84 3.81
N ALA A 5 -0.72 25.22 2.70
CA ALA A 5 0.44 24.53 2.14
C ALA A 5 1.73 25.33 2.38
N ASN A 6 2.76 24.65 2.86
CA ASN A 6 4.09 25.20 3.11
C ASN A 6 5.19 24.43 2.36
N ILE A 7 6.39 25.03 2.31
CA ILE A 7 7.56 24.47 1.63
C ILE A 7 8.79 24.56 2.55
N PHE A 8 8.73 23.87 3.68
CA PHE A 8 9.81 23.83 4.67
C PHE A 8 10.57 22.50 4.64
N PRO A 9 11.88 22.51 4.95
CA PRO A 9 12.63 21.29 5.20
C PRO A 9 11.95 20.40 6.25
N THR A 10 11.77 19.11 5.95
CA THR A 10 11.15 18.14 6.84
C THR A 10 12.21 17.29 7.55
N ALA A 11 12.01 16.95 8.83
CA ALA A 11 12.86 16.00 9.54
C ALA A 11 12.51 14.55 9.14
N GLY A 12 13.42 13.59 9.35
CA GLY A 12 13.11 12.16 9.17
C GLY A 12 13.00 11.66 7.73
N GLY A 13 13.28 12.51 6.72
CA GLY A 13 13.39 12.08 5.33
C GLY A 13 12.06 11.95 4.56
N ALA A 14 10.93 12.30 5.17
CA ALA A 14 9.65 12.41 4.48
C ALA A 14 9.70 13.50 3.39
N SER A 15 9.11 13.21 2.23
CA SER A 15 9.07 14.16 1.11
C SER A 15 7.94 15.18 1.24
N ALA A 16 6.87 14.80 1.94
CA ALA A 16 5.74 15.64 2.26
C ALA A 16 5.08 15.11 3.54
N TRP A 17 4.17 15.90 4.11
CA TRP A 17 3.21 15.45 5.11
C TRP A 17 1.96 16.32 5.01
N ALA A 18 0.79 15.79 5.36
CA ALA A 18 -0.37 16.63 5.65
C ALA A 18 -1.25 16.04 6.76
N VAL A 19 -1.86 16.93 7.54
CA VAL A 19 -2.71 16.56 8.67
C VAL A 19 -3.93 17.47 8.77
N PRO A 20 -5.09 16.95 9.21
CA PRO A 20 -6.23 17.78 9.57
C PRO A 20 -5.91 18.59 10.83
N CYS A 21 -6.22 19.89 10.81
CA CYS A 21 -6.00 20.80 11.93
C CYS A 21 -7.30 21.19 12.65
N LEU A 22 -8.42 21.29 11.91
CA LEU A 22 -9.73 21.61 12.45
C LEU A 22 -10.78 20.72 11.81
N MET A 23 -11.71 20.24 12.63
CA MET A 23 -12.85 19.44 12.24
C MET A 23 -14.15 20.17 12.59
N THR A 24 -15.23 19.89 11.88
CA THR A 24 -16.58 20.26 12.29
C THR A 24 -17.08 19.36 13.41
N ASP A 25 -18.22 19.69 14.02
CA ASP A 25 -18.81 18.93 15.13
C ASP A 25 -19.11 17.46 14.80
N ASN A 26 -19.34 17.14 13.52
CA ASN A 26 -19.54 15.77 13.05
C ASN A 26 -18.24 15.07 12.60
N GLY A 27 -17.07 15.61 12.94
CA GLY A 27 -15.77 15.00 12.67
C GLY A 27 -15.21 15.23 11.26
N ARG A 28 -15.89 16.01 10.41
CA ARG A 28 -15.39 16.27 9.04
C ARG A 28 -14.21 17.24 9.06
N PRO A 29 -13.07 16.92 8.41
CA PRO A 29 -11.98 17.86 8.22
C PRO A 29 -12.43 19.16 7.53
N PHE A 30 -12.21 20.28 8.20
CA PHE A 30 -12.54 21.62 7.71
C PHE A 30 -11.30 22.40 7.28
N ALA A 31 -10.22 22.32 8.07
CA ALA A 31 -8.93 22.91 7.73
C ALA A 31 -7.80 21.92 7.97
N ALA A 32 -6.82 21.93 7.08
CA ALA A 32 -5.64 21.06 7.15
C ALA A 32 -4.37 21.83 6.80
N ALA A 33 -3.24 21.33 7.28
CA ALA A 33 -1.92 21.80 6.93
C ALA A 33 -1.18 20.74 6.12
N ALA A 34 -0.45 21.18 5.09
CA ALA A 34 0.44 20.34 4.30
C ALA A 34 1.81 21.00 4.19
N ASN A 35 2.86 20.21 4.09
CA ASN A 35 4.20 20.68 3.84
C ASN A 35 4.90 19.79 2.82
N PHE A 36 5.66 20.39 1.93
CA PHE A 36 6.45 19.70 0.92
C PHE A 36 7.92 20.04 1.10
N ASP A 37 8.79 19.04 1.28
CA ASP A 37 10.22 19.28 1.52
C ASP A 37 10.90 19.74 0.22
N PRO A 38 11.40 20.99 0.13
CA PRO A 38 12.02 21.52 -1.08
C PRO A 38 13.32 20.80 -1.46
N ARG A 39 13.92 20.00 -0.57
CA ARG A 39 15.14 19.23 -0.82
C ARG A 39 14.86 17.87 -1.48
N ARG A 40 13.60 17.41 -1.48
CA ARG A 40 13.22 16.07 -1.94
C ARG A 40 12.19 16.11 -3.05
N ILE A 41 11.25 17.06 -3.00
CA ILE A 41 10.20 17.13 -4.00
C ILE A 41 10.72 17.68 -5.32
N VAL A 42 10.39 16.99 -6.42
CA VAL A 42 10.65 17.44 -7.78
C VAL A 42 9.37 17.29 -8.61
N ALA A 43 9.23 18.08 -9.68
CA ALA A 43 8.03 18.09 -10.52
C ALA A 43 7.93 16.84 -11.43
N THR A 44 7.67 15.69 -10.83
CA THR A 44 7.46 14.40 -11.52
C THR A 44 6.13 13.77 -11.12
N ASN A 45 5.64 12.83 -11.93
CA ASN A 45 4.38 12.12 -11.66
C ASN A 45 4.37 11.46 -10.28
N LEU A 46 5.51 10.90 -9.83
CA LEU A 46 5.63 10.29 -8.50
C LEU A 46 5.28 11.28 -7.40
N TYR A 47 5.86 12.49 -7.42
CA TYR A 47 5.61 13.48 -6.37
C TYR A 47 4.22 14.13 -6.46
N VAL A 48 3.58 14.12 -7.63
CA VAL A 48 2.14 14.43 -7.74
C VAL A 48 1.32 13.39 -6.97
N ARG A 49 1.68 12.10 -7.04
CA ARG A 49 1.02 11.04 -6.26
C ARG A 49 1.30 11.14 -4.77
N VAL A 50 2.54 11.46 -4.38
CA VAL A 50 2.87 11.77 -2.97
C VAL A 50 2.02 12.94 -2.47
N ALA A 51 1.88 14.01 -3.26
CA ALA A 51 1.01 15.11 -2.86
C ALA A 51 -0.46 14.69 -2.71
N ALA A 52 -0.99 13.88 -3.64
CA ALA A 52 -2.34 13.35 -3.54
C ALA A 52 -2.54 12.44 -2.30
N HIS A 53 -1.55 11.61 -1.99
CA HIS A 53 -1.50 10.78 -0.78
C HIS A 53 -1.61 11.63 0.50
N GLU A 54 -0.77 12.67 0.63
CA GLU A 54 -0.86 13.56 1.79
C GLU A 54 -2.21 14.27 1.87
N LEU A 55 -2.76 14.71 0.74
CA LEU A 55 -4.10 15.28 0.72
C LEU A 55 -5.16 14.27 1.16
N GLY A 56 -4.95 12.97 0.95
CA GLY A 56 -5.77 11.91 1.52
C GLY A 56 -5.80 11.96 3.06
N HIS A 57 -4.62 12.07 3.69
CA HIS A 57 -4.54 12.26 5.15
C HIS A 57 -5.20 13.55 5.61
N ALA A 58 -4.98 14.67 4.91
CA ALA A 58 -5.63 15.95 5.19
C ALA A 58 -7.17 15.86 5.14
N LEU A 59 -7.70 14.97 4.30
CA LEU A 59 -9.13 14.71 4.14
C LEU A 59 -9.68 13.69 5.16
N GLY A 60 -8.85 13.16 6.06
CA GLY A 60 -9.27 12.29 7.16
C GLY A 60 -8.98 10.80 6.93
N PHE A 61 -8.20 10.43 5.92
CA PHE A 61 -7.68 9.06 5.80
C PHE A 61 -6.59 8.84 6.85
N HIS A 62 -6.96 8.66 8.10
CA HIS A 62 -6.02 8.53 9.21
C HIS A 62 -6.64 7.69 10.33
N SER A 63 -5.82 6.96 11.08
CA SER A 63 -6.25 6.06 12.15
C SER A 63 -7.22 6.72 13.14
N ASP A 64 -6.93 7.95 13.60
CA ASP A 64 -7.81 8.70 14.51
C ASP A 64 -9.24 8.88 13.96
N HIS A 65 -9.37 9.15 12.67
CA HIS A 65 -10.68 9.31 12.03
C HIS A 65 -11.37 7.96 11.88
N PHE A 66 -10.63 6.93 11.47
CA PHE A 66 -11.17 5.58 11.35
C PHE A 66 -11.68 5.05 12.69
N VAL A 67 -10.98 5.33 13.79
CA VAL A 67 -11.41 4.98 15.15
C VAL A 67 -12.65 5.79 15.56
N ALA A 68 -12.62 7.12 15.38
CA ALA A 68 -13.74 8.00 15.75
C ALA A 68 -15.03 7.68 14.98
N LEU A 69 -14.91 7.20 13.75
CA LEU A 69 -16.02 6.81 12.88
C LEU A 69 -16.36 5.32 12.96
N HIS A 70 -15.71 4.56 13.86
CA HIS A 70 -15.92 3.12 14.04
C HIS A 70 -15.77 2.29 12.74
N MET A 71 -14.76 2.64 11.93
CA MET A 71 -14.53 2.02 10.62
C MET A 71 -13.64 0.77 10.69
N ILE A 72 -12.89 0.60 11.77
CA ILE A 72 -11.92 -0.50 11.94
C ILE A 72 -12.59 -1.70 12.62
N SER A 73 -12.26 -2.89 12.15
CA SER A 73 -12.52 -4.15 12.85
C SER A 73 -11.28 -5.02 12.86
N GLU A 74 -11.21 -5.93 13.83
CA GLU A 74 -10.13 -6.90 13.96
C GLU A 74 -10.58 -8.26 13.42
N VAL A 75 -9.77 -8.85 12.53
CA VAL A 75 -9.99 -10.20 12.01
C VAL A 75 -8.93 -11.13 12.59
N PRO A 76 -9.32 -12.16 13.37
CA PRO A 76 -8.36 -13.03 14.04
C PRO A 76 -7.75 -14.07 13.08
N ASN A 77 -6.56 -14.54 13.42
CA ASN A 77 -5.90 -15.71 12.81
C ASN A 77 -5.68 -15.62 11.29
N VAL A 78 -5.43 -14.43 10.77
CA VAL A 78 -5.15 -14.20 9.34
C VAL A 78 -3.66 -14.48 9.09
N ARG A 79 -3.35 -15.43 8.19
CA ARG A 79 -1.96 -15.77 7.77
C ARG A 79 -0.98 -16.14 8.90
N GLY A 80 -1.47 -16.53 10.07
CA GLY A 80 -0.66 -16.82 11.26
C GLY A 80 -0.38 -15.59 12.14
N MET A 81 -1.02 -14.46 11.86
CA MET A 81 -1.08 -13.30 12.74
C MET A 81 -2.26 -13.44 13.71
N SER A 82 -2.12 -12.95 14.93
CA SER A 82 -3.18 -13.06 15.95
C SER A 82 -4.42 -12.26 15.56
N ASN A 83 -4.25 -11.00 15.15
CA ASN A 83 -5.30 -10.13 14.63
C ASN A 83 -4.75 -9.27 13.48
N VAL A 84 -5.62 -8.96 12.52
CA VAL A 84 -5.37 -8.01 11.44
C VAL A 84 -6.47 -6.96 11.43
N SER A 85 -6.07 -5.70 11.48
CA SER A 85 -6.99 -4.56 11.41
C SER A 85 -7.45 -4.33 9.97
N VAL A 86 -8.76 -4.21 9.78
CA VAL A 86 -9.37 -3.96 8.46
C VAL A 86 -10.35 -2.80 8.53
N ILE A 87 -10.48 -2.05 7.42
CA ILE A 87 -11.65 -1.19 7.21
C ILE A 87 -12.82 -2.07 6.79
N SER A 88 -13.86 -2.12 7.63
CA SER A 88 -14.98 -3.06 7.53
C SER A 88 -16.32 -2.39 7.19
N THR A 89 -16.28 -1.09 6.87
CA THR A 89 -17.46 -0.28 6.53
C THR A 89 -18.15 -0.76 5.25
N PRO A 90 -19.48 -0.49 5.09
CA PRO A 90 -20.28 -1.16 4.06
C PRO A 90 -19.78 -1.00 2.62
N LYS A 91 -19.42 0.21 2.17
CA LYS A 91 -18.97 0.43 0.79
C LYS A 91 -17.55 -0.10 0.58
N ALA A 92 -16.64 0.18 1.51
CA ALA A 92 -15.26 -0.32 1.44
C ALA A 92 -15.22 -1.85 1.41
N LYS A 93 -15.96 -2.51 2.31
CA LYS A 93 -16.10 -3.98 2.35
C LYS A 93 -16.70 -4.52 1.06
N ALA A 94 -17.80 -3.93 0.56
CA ALA A 94 -18.43 -4.37 -0.69
C ALA A 94 -17.46 -4.22 -1.88
N MET A 95 -16.73 -3.11 -1.95
CA MET A 95 -15.72 -2.86 -2.98
C MET A 95 -14.57 -3.85 -2.89
N ALA A 96 -14.08 -4.16 -1.69
CA ALA A 96 -13.02 -5.15 -1.48
C ALA A 96 -13.43 -6.56 -1.90
N ARG A 97 -14.67 -6.97 -1.56
CA ARG A 97 -15.25 -8.26 -2.00
C ARG A 97 -15.33 -8.35 -3.53
N GLN A 98 -15.78 -7.28 -4.18
CA GLN A 98 -15.86 -7.21 -5.63
C GLN A 98 -14.46 -7.24 -6.26
N TYR A 99 -13.54 -6.40 -5.76
CA TYR A 99 -12.19 -6.23 -6.28
C TYR A 99 -11.38 -7.53 -6.24
N HIS A 100 -11.37 -8.20 -5.09
CA HIS A 100 -10.65 -9.48 -4.94
C HIS A 100 -11.45 -10.68 -5.44
N ASN A 101 -12.72 -10.53 -5.85
CA ASN A 101 -13.64 -11.64 -6.11
C ASN A 101 -13.71 -12.63 -4.93
N CYS A 102 -13.92 -12.08 -3.73
CA CYS A 102 -13.99 -12.82 -2.47
C CYS A 102 -15.24 -12.41 -1.68
N PRO A 103 -16.37 -13.14 -1.77
CA PRO A 103 -17.63 -12.75 -1.12
C PRO A 103 -17.60 -12.75 0.42
N THR A 104 -16.69 -13.52 1.01
CA THR A 104 -16.55 -13.69 2.47
C THR A 104 -15.64 -12.65 3.12
N LEU A 105 -15.01 -11.77 2.34
CA LEU A 105 -14.02 -10.85 2.88
C LEU A 105 -14.61 -9.90 3.91
N GLU A 106 -13.98 -9.77 5.08
CA GLU A 106 -14.49 -8.96 6.20
C GLU A 106 -14.08 -7.48 6.15
N GLY A 107 -13.24 -7.11 5.21
CA GLY A 107 -12.79 -5.74 5.02
C GLY A 107 -11.51 -5.70 4.22
N ILE A 108 -10.91 -4.53 4.16
CA ILE A 108 -9.62 -4.32 3.49
C ILE A 108 -8.56 -3.94 4.51
N GLU A 109 -7.42 -4.60 4.43
CA GLU A 109 -6.38 -4.58 5.46
C GLU A 109 -5.70 -3.21 5.56
N LEU A 110 -5.50 -2.76 6.80
CA LEU A 110 -4.66 -1.62 7.11
C LEU A 110 -3.23 -2.09 7.36
N GLU A 111 -2.27 -1.20 7.12
CA GLU A 111 -0.87 -1.46 7.43
C GLU A 111 -0.66 -1.61 8.94
N ASP A 112 0.15 -2.58 9.33
CA ASP A 112 0.50 -2.90 10.71
C ASP A 112 2.02 -2.81 10.97
N GLU A 113 2.81 -2.61 9.91
CA GLU A 113 4.27 -2.43 9.99
C GLU A 113 4.70 -0.96 9.89
N GLY A 114 5.99 -0.70 10.17
CA GLY A 114 6.59 0.64 10.02
C GLY A 114 6.37 1.61 11.18
N GLY A 115 5.83 1.13 12.31
CA GLY A 115 5.65 1.92 13.53
C GLY A 115 4.41 2.82 13.53
N TYR A 116 4.29 3.65 14.57
CA TYR A 116 3.08 4.43 14.85
C TYR A 116 2.62 5.33 13.69
N ASP A 117 3.56 5.97 12.99
CA ASP A 117 3.24 6.91 11.90
C ASP A 117 2.73 6.20 10.63
N ASN A 118 2.97 4.89 10.50
CA ASN A 118 2.56 4.12 9.32
C ASN A 118 1.34 3.23 9.61
N ALA A 119 1.30 2.62 10.79
CA ALA A 119 0.27 1.67 11.13
C ALA A 119 -1.13 2.31 11.18
N LEU A 120 -2.13 1.58 10.69
CA LEU A 120 -3.56 1.92 10.70
C LEU A 120 -3.98 3.17 9.92
N SER A 121 -3.04 3.93 9.37
CA SER A 121 -3.30 5.11 8.53
C SER A 121 -3.07 4.86 7.05
N HIS A 122 -2.67 3.65 6.67
CA HIS A 122 -2.39 3.25 5.29
C HIS A 122 -3.04 1.91 4.96
N TRP A 123 -3.26 1.65 3.68
CA TRP A 123 -3.57 0.30 3.22
C TRP A 123 -2.36 -0.62 3.36
N LYS A 124 -2.63 -1.89 3.68
CA LYS A 124 -1.61 -2.92 3.73
C LYS A 124 -0.96 -3.08 2.36
N LYS A 125 0.33 -2.73 2.24
CA LYS A 125 1.03 -2.73 0.94
C LYS A 125 1.01 -4.11 0.28
N ARG A 126 1.16 -5.19 1.07
CA ARG A 126 1.05 -6.57 0.59
C ARG A 126 -0.22 -6.83 -0.23
N SER A 127 -1.35 -6.30 0.22
CA SER A 127 -2.66 -6.56 -0.35
C SER A 127 -3.06 -5.55 -1.42
N MET A 128 -2.44 -4.35 -1.40
CA MET A 128 -2.81 -3.21 -2.25
C MET A 128 -1.61 -2.46 -2.83
N ARG A 129 -0.56 -3.18 -3.25
CA ARG A 129 0.63 -2.55 -3.84
C ARG A 129 0.24 -1.62 -5.00
N ASP A 130 0.95 -0.51 -5.12
CA ASP A 130 0.71 0.59 -6.07
C ASP A 130 -0.54 1.43 -5.79
N GLU A 131 -1.31 1.15 -4.74
CA GLU A 131 -2.41 2.02 -4.34
C GLU A 131 -1.89 3.30 -3.64
N MET A 132 -2.55 4.42 -3.92
CA MET A 132 -2.19 5.76 -3.43
C MET A 132 -1.96 5.84 -1.93
N MET A 133 -2.80 5.21 -1.09
CA MET A 133 -2.76 5.28 0.37
C MET A 133 -1.95 4.14 1.02
N THR A 134 -1.05 3.50 0.28
CA THR A 134 -0.03 2.62 0.91
C THR A 134 1.08 3.44 1.56
N SER A 135 1.74 2.90 2.59
CA SER A 135 2.79 3.60 3.37
C SER A 135 4.02 4.01 2.55
N VAL A 136 4.24 3.38 1.40
CA VAL A 136 5.29 3.74 0.46
C VAL A 136 4.66 3.92 -0.92
N VAL A 137 4.55 5.18 -1.34
CA VAL A 137 3.98 5.52 -2.65
C VAL A 137 4.92 5.04 -3.77
N GLU A 138 4.46 4.02 -4.51
CA GLU A 138 5.07 3.55 -5.75
C GLU A 138 4.35 4.19 -6.96
N VAL A 139 3.48 3.47 -7.68
CA VAL A 139 2.71 4.08 -8.78
C VAL A 139 1.65 5.06 -8.28
N GLY A 140 1.03 4.79 -7.12
CA GLY A 140 0.12 5.71 -6.44
C GLY A 140 -1.26 5.87 -7.11
N LEU A 141 -1.87 4.75 -7.48
CA LEU A 141 -3.18 4.69 -8.15
C LEU A 141 -4.31 5.01 -7.16
N TYR A 142 -5.16 5.98 -7.50
CA TYR A 142 -6.32 6.35 -6.70
C TYR A 142 -7.46 5.37 -7.00
N SER A 143 -7.53 4.29 -6.22
CA SER A 143 -8.43 3.18 -6.49
C SER A 143 -9.87 3.44 -6.00
N ALA A 144 -10.78 2.61 -6.49
CA ALA A 144 -12.15 2.56 -5.99
C ALA A 144 -12.25 2.19 -4.50
N LEU A 145 -11.23 1.52 -3.92
CA LEU A 145 -11.19 1.16 -2.50
C LEU A 145 -11.00 2.39 -1.62
N THR A 146 -10.04 3.26 -1.95
CA THR A 146 -9.84 4.53 -1.24
C THR A 146 -11.06 5.44 -1.38
N LEU A 147 -11.66 5.51 -2.57
CA LEU A 147 -12.89 6.26 -2.78
C LEU A 147 -14.05 5.74 -1.91
N ALA A 148 -14.21 4.42 -1.81
CA ALA A 148 -15.25 3.81 -0.99
C ALA A 148 -15.02 4.08 0.51
N ALA A 149 -13.77 4.02 0.98
CA ALA A 149 -13.43 4.37 2.36
C ALA A 149 -13.77 5.83 2.68
N PHE A 150 -13.42 6.78 1.80
CA PHE A 150 -13.80 8.18 1.97
C PHE A 150 -15.32 8.39 1.97
N GLU A 151 -16.05 7.70 1.11
CA GLU A 151 -17.49 7.83 1.05
C GLU A 151 -18.17 7.27 2.31
N ASP A 152 -17.65 6.17 2.87
CA ASP A 152 -18.13 5.60 4.13
C ASP A 152 -17.87 6.50 5.36
N MET A 153 -16.95 7.48 5.28
CA MET A 153 -16.82 8.51 6.32
C MET A 153 -18.06 9.42 6.40
N GLY A 154 -18.91 9.44 5.36
CA GLY A 154 -20.11 10.28 5.32
C GLY A 154 -19.86 11.75 5.00
N PHE A 155 -18.61 12.14 4.73
CA PHE A 155 -18.22 13.52 4.44
C PHE A 155 -18.18 13.85 2.94
N TYR A 156 -18.07 12.81 2.12
CA TYR A 156 -17.75 12.90 0.70
C TYR A 156 -18.73 12.06 -0.11
N VAL A 157 -18.89 12.42 -1.38
CA VAL A 157 -19.58 11.59 -2.38
C VAL A 157 -18.55 11.23 -3.43
N ALA A 158 -18.29 9.93 -3.59
CA ALA A 158 -17.26 9.44 -4.49
C ALA A 158 -17.74 9.41 -5.95
N ASN A 159 -16.86 9.80 -6.88
CA ASN A 159 -17.06 9.59 -8.31
C ASN A 159 -16.26 8.36 -8.77
N TYR A 160 -16.87 7.18 -8.73
CA TYR A 160 -16.21 5.92 -9.10
C TYR A 160 -15.81 5.84 -10.57
N SER A 161 -16.41 6.62 -11.47
CA SER A 161 -16.00 6.66 -12.88
C SER A 161 -14.61 7.28 -13.08
N ALA A 162 -14.09 8.00 -12.08
CA ALA A 162 -12.73 8.53 -12.08
C ALA A 162 -11.72 7.61 -11.36
N ALA A 163 -12.17 6.47 -10.83
CA ALA A 163 -11.29 5.54 -10.12
C ALA A 163 -10.25 4.95 -11.08
N GLU A 164 -8.99 4.89 -10.62
CA GLU A 164 -7.93 4.21 -11.34
C GLU A 164 -7.98 2.71 -11.07
N MET A 165 -7.65 1.92 -12.09
CA MET A 165 -7.64 0.47 -11.99
C MET A 165 -6.38 0.01 -11.25
N LEU A 166 -6.55 -0.43 -10.00
CA LEU A 166 -5.51 -1.14 -9.26
C LEU A 166 -5.35 -2.55 -9.83
N TRP A 167 -4.21 -2.87 -10.44
CA TRP A 167 -4.01 -4.21 -11.02
C TRP A 167 -3.64 -5.27 -9.97
N TRP A 168 -2.95 -4.86 -8.89
CA TRP A 168 -2.39 -5.78 -7.90
C TRP A 168 -3.48 -6.47 -7.07
N GLY A 169 -3.66 -7.77 -7.25
CA GLY A 169 -4.64 -8.55 -6.48
C GLY A 169 -6.07 -8.45 -7.00
N ASN A 170 -6.31 -7.82 -8.15
CA ASN A 170 -7.60 -7.82 -8.81
C ASN A 170 -8.01 -9.24 -9.20
N ASN A 171 -9.22 -9.68 -8.81
CA ASN A 171 -9.72 -11.04 -8.96
C ASN A 171 -8.80 -12.13 -8.37
N SER A 172 -8.04 -11.84 -7.31
CA SER A 172 -7.15 -12.80 -6.66
C SER A 172 -7.86 -13.97 -5.97
N GLY A 173 -9.17 -13.88 -5.76
CA GLY A 173 -9.89 -14.68 -4.79
C GLY A 173 -9.48 -14.34 -3.35
N CYS A 174 -10.03 -15.09 -2.39
CA CYS A 174 -9.79 -14.89 -0.96
C CYS A 174 -8.36 -15.26 -0.53
N GLY A 175 -7.70 -16.16 -1.25
CA GLY A 175 -6.41 -16.73 -0.86
C GLY A 175 -5.30 -15.70 -0.67
N LEU A 176 -5.31 -14.60 -1.44
CA LEU A 176 -4.33 -13.53 -1.31
C LEU A 176 -4.41 -12.88 0.07
N LEU A 177 -5.60 -12.73 0.66
CA LEU A 177 -5.79 -12.08 1.96
C LEU A 177 -5.79 -13.11 3.10
N GLU A 178 -6.33 -14.31 2.89
CA GLU A 178 -6.48 -15.28 3.98
C GLU A 178 -5.25 -16.17 4.20
N ARG A 179 -4.43 -16.39 3.15
CA ARG A 179 -3.28 -17.31 3.18
C ARG A 179 -1.95 -16.59 3.01
N LYS A 180 -0.87 -17.25 3.44
CA LYS A 180 0.50 -16.77 3.22
C LYS A 180 0.77 -16.64 1.72
N CYS A 181 1.62 -15.68 1.35
CA CYS A 181 2.00 -15.45 -0.05
C CYS A 181 2.77 -16.63 -0.66
N LEU A 182 3.51 -17.38 0.15
CA LEU A 182 4.10 -18.66 -0.22
C LEU A 182 3.99 -19.65 0.95
N THR A 183 3.94 -20.93 0.60
CA THR A 183 4.05 -22.07 1.52
C THR A 183 5.13 -23.00 0.97
N ASP A 184 6.13 -23.33 1.79
CA ASP A 184 7.28 -24.17 1.39
C ASP A 184 7.97 -23.70 0.10
N GLY A 185 8.06 -22.38 -0.10
CA GLY A 185 8.67 -21.75 -1.27
C GLY A 185 7.82 -21.74 -2.53
N VAL A 186 6.56 -22.18 -2.45
CA VAL A 186 5.62 -22.21 -3.58
C VAL A 186 4.54 -21.15 -3.38
N THR A 187 4.31 -20.34 -4.42
CA THR A 187 3.23 -19.35 -4.45
C THR A 187 2.07 -19.81 -5.34
N GLU A 188 0.85 -19.51 -4.94
CA GLU A 188 -0.34 -19.63 -5.80
C GLU A 188 -0.53 -18.39 -6.69
N TYR A 189 0.27 -17.33 -6.48
CA TYR A 189 0.17 -16.04 -7.17
C TYR A 189 1.49 -15.67 -7.87
N PRO A 190 1.93 -16.44 -8.89
CA PRO A 190 3.23 -16.24 -9.55
C PRO A 190 3.37 -14.90 -10.28
N ASP A 191 2.25 -14.24 -10.61
CA ASP A 191 2.26 -12.91 -11.22
C ASP A 191 2.49 -11.78 -10.19
N LEU A 192 2.30 -12.06 -8.89
CA LEU A 192 2.43 -11.09 -7.79
C LEU A 192 3.73 -11.33 -7.00
N PHE A 193 4.01 -12.58 -6.67
CA PHE A 193 5.14 -12.98 -5.85
C PHE A 193 6.14 -13.82 -6.65
N CYS A 194 7.41 -13.69 -6.28
CA CYS A 194 8.51 -14.44 -6.87
C CYS A 194 9.18 -15.31 -5.81
N ASN A 195 9.85 -16.39 -6.21
CA ASN A 195 10.42 -17.37 -5.28
C ASN A 195 11.86 -17.79 -5.59
N HIS A 196 12.47 -17.17 -6.59
CA HIS A 196 13.83 -17.45 -7.01
C HIS A 196 14.50 -16.19 -7.56
N VAL A 197 15.82 -16.20 -7.58
CA VAL A 197 16.63 -15.16 -8.22
C VAL A 197 16.89 -15.59 -9.67
N ASP A 198 16.58 -14.72 -10.62
CA ASP A 198 16.86 -14.90 -12.04
C ASP A 198 18.01 -13.96 -12.46
N GLY A 199 18.91 -14.45 -13.31
CA GLY A 199 20.06 -13.71 -13.83
C GLY A 199 19.71 -12.75 -14.97
N TYR A 200 18.54 -12.89 -15.60
CA TYR A 200 18.14 -12.08 -16.76
C TYR A 200 17.26 -10.86 -16.42
N GLY A 201 16.92 -10.68 -15.15
CA GLY A 201 16.03 -9.61 -14.69
C GLY A 201 14.55 -9.93 -14.94
N PHE A 202 13.72 -9.68 -13.94
CA PHE A 202 12.27 -9.85 -14.03
C PHE A 202 11.62 -8.59 -14.59
N CYS A 203 10.47 -8.73 -15.26
CA CYS A 203 9.56 -7.59 -15.42
C CYS A 203 8.81 -7.37 -14.10
N THR A 204 8.64 -6.12 -13.67
CA THR A 204 7.67 -5.82 -12.62
C THR A 204 6.26 -6.22 -13.06
N TYR A 205 5.38 -6.51 -12.11
CA TYR A 205 4.01 -6.97 -12.39
C TYR A 205 3.22 -6.00 -13.30
N ASN A 206 3.45 -4.70 -13.12
CA ASN A 206 2.87 -3.60 -13.91
C ASN A 206 3.63 -3.32 -15.23
N ARG A 207 4.73 -4.04 -15.50
CA ARG A 207 5.58 -3.93 -16.70
C ARG A 207 6.19 -2.54 -16.93
N LEU A 208 6.30 -1.73 -15.88
CA LEU A 208 6.88 -0.38 -15.97
C LEU A 208 8.41 -0.35 -15.80
N SER A 209 9.03 -1.47 -15.42
CA SER A 209 10.48 -1.55 -15.18
C SER A 209 10.99 -2.98 -15.27
N LEU A 210 12.28 -3.12 -15.55
CA LEU A 210 13.02 -4.32 -15.17
C LEU A 210 13.31 -4.31 -13.67
N GLY A 211 13.48 -5.50 -13.11
CA GLY A 211 13.56 -5.70 -11.68
C GLY A 211 14.21 -7.01 -11.27
N PHE A 212 14.21 -7.25 -9.97
CA PHE A 212 14.73 -8.46 -9.35
C PHE A 212 13.75 -8.97 -8.31
N CYS A 213 13.78 -10.28 -8.08
CA CYS A 213 13.06 -10.84 -6.95
C CYS A 213 13.71 -10.39 -5.66
N ASP A 214 12.98 -9.66 -4.82
CA ASP A 214 13.43 -9.23 -3.50
C ASP A 214 13.44 -10.43 -2.55
N LEU A 215 14.44 -11.29 -2.71
CA LEU A 215 14.65 -12.47 -1.89
C LEU A 215 15.95 -12.28 -1.11
N LYS A 216 15.84 -12.42 0.20
CA LYS A 216 16.93 -12.19 1.15
C LYS A 216 16.97 -13.31 2.17
N ARG A 217 18.18 -13.67 2.56
CA ARG A 217 18.41 -14.48 3.73
C ARG A 217 18.80 -13.58 4.90
N HIS A 218 17.94 -13.52 5.89
CA HIS A 218 18.13 -12.73 7.11
C HIS A 218 19.16 -13.39 8.04
N GLU A 219 19.72 -12.61 8.97
CA GLU A 219 20.67 -13.13 9.96
C GLU A 219 19.97 -14.06 10.95
N GLU A 220 18.80 -13.63 11.42
CA GLU A 220 17.93 -14.34 12.35
C GLU A 220 16.71 -14.93 11.65
N ALA A 221 16.09 -15.93 12.30
CA ALA A 221 14.86 -16.54 11.81
C ALA A 221 13.71 -15.52 11.82
N LEU A 222 12.96 -15.46 10.73
CA LEU A 222 11.78 -14.60 10.63
C LEU A 222 10.70 -15.06 11.64
N PRO A 223 9.83 -14.15 12.11
CA PRO A 223 8.62 -14.50 12.86
C PRO A 223 7.75 -15.51 12.11
N GLU A 224 6.96 -16.32 12.84
CA GLU A 224 6.19 -17.43 12.26
C GLU A 224 5.26 -17.02 11.11
N GLY A 225 4.57 -15.87 11.24
CA GLY A 225 3.71 -15.31 10.18
C GLY A 225 4.44 -14.98 8.87
N TYR A 226 5.75 -14.73 8.95
CA TYR A 226 6.63 -14.33 7.84
C TYR A 226 7.53 -15.47 7.32
N ARG A 227 7.35 -16.69 7.84
CA ARG A 227 8.08 -17.88 7.34
C ARG A 227 7.36 -18.46 6.13
N TYR A 228 8.06 -18.45 5.00
CA TYR A 228 7.54 -18.84 3.68
C TYR A 228 8.32 -19.96 3.00
N PHE A 229 9.53 -20.24 3.46
CA PHE A 229 10.46 -21.21 2.89
C PHE A 229 10.91 -22.20 3.97
N ALA A 230 11.51 -23.32 3.55
CA ALA A 230 12.04 -24.34 4.47
C ALA A 230 13.16 -23.79 5.38
N ASP A 231 14.02 -22.90 4.89
CA ASP A 231 14.93 -22.12 5.76
C ASP A 231 14.13 -20.95 6.36
N PRO A 232 13.93 -20.91 7.69
CA PRO A 232 13.11 -19.87 8.34
C PRO A 232 13.73 -18.47 8.27
N ARG A 233 14.95 -18.34 7.73
CA ARG A 233 15.62 -17.06 7.50
C ARG A 233 15.41 -16.50 6.09
N VAL A 234 14.84 -17.28 5.18
CA VAL A 234 14.62 -16.85 3.80
C VAL A 234 13.23 -16.22 3.66
N GLY A 235 13.19 -15.04 3.06
CA GLY A 235 11.97 -14.28 2.77
C GLY A 235 12.30 -13.03 1.97
N GLY A 236 11.34 -12.11 1.84
CA GLY A 236 11.57 -10.78 1.28
C GLY A 236 12.26 -9.83 2.25
N ASP A 237 12.73 -8.68 1.75
CA ASP A 237 13.31 -7.64 2.59
C ASP A 237 12.30 -6.54 2.97
N ASP A 238 11.27 -6.33 2.15
CA ASP A 238 10.23 -5.33 2.44
C ASP A 238 9.29 -5.76 3.58
N LEU A 239 9.30 -5.00 4.68
CA LEU A 239 8.44 -5.22 5.84
C LEU A 239 6.96 -5.02 5.53
N PHE A 240 6.61 -3.99 4.74
CA PHE A 240 5.21 -3.67 4.40
C PHE A 240 4.55 -4.72 3.51
N MET A 241 5.36 -5.59 2.91
CA MET A 241 4.91 -6.73 2.13
C MET A 241 4.78 -8.00 2.98
N ASP A 242 4.80 -7.92 4.32
CA ASP A 242 4.91 -9.05 5.25
C ASP A 242 6.15 -9.91 4.99
N ARG A 243 7.23 -9.34 4.45
CA ARG A 243 8.38 -10.11 3.94
C ARG A 243 8.00 -11.09 2.82
N CYS A 244 6.90 -10.89 2.11
CA CYS A 244 6.63 -11.64 0.89
C CYS A 244 7.61 -11.22 -0.21
N PRO A 245 8.38 -12.14 -0.80
CA PRO A 245 9.24 -11.82 -1.94
C PRO A 245 8.39 -11.45 -3.18
N TYR A 246 8.73 -10.32 -3.79
CA TYR A 246 8.08 -9.80 -4.99
C TYR A 246 9.12 -9.13 -5.89
N VAL A 247 8.75 -8.85 -7.14
CA VAL A 247 9.66 -8.18 -8.07
C VAL A 247 9.73 -6.68 -7.75
N LYS A 248 10.90 -6.24 -7.28
CA LYS A 248 11.27 -4.83 -7.08
C LYS A 248 11.95 -4.26 -8.31
N THR A 249 11.81 -2.96 -8.52
CA THR A 249 12.43 -2.25 -9.64
C THR A 249 13.95 -2.15 -9.45
N TYR A 250 14.72 -2.30 -10.53
CA TYR A 250 16.11 -1.86 -10.52
C TYR A 250 16.17 -0.33 -10.63
N ALA A 251 17.08 0.29 -9.88
CA ALA A 251 17.33 1.72 -10.01
C ALA A 251 17.77 2.04 -11.44
N GLY A 252 17.07 2.96 -12.11
CA GLY A 252 17.37 3.37 -13.47
C GLY A 252 16.94 2.40 -14.57
N ALA A 253 16.17 1.34 -14.28
CA ALA A 253 15.68 0.40 -15.31
C ALA A 253 14.19 0.57 -15.66
N GLY A 254 13.65 1.78 -15.44
CA GLY A 254 12.28 2.12 -15.80
C GLY A 254 12.09 2.19 -17.31
N CYS A 255 10.99 1.66 -17.82
CA CYS A 255 10.73 1.58 -19.26
C CYS A 255 10.55 2.97 -19.92
N THR A 256 10.17 4.00 -19.15
CA THR A 256 9.88 5.35 -19.68
C THR A 256 10.91 6.40 -19.30
N ASN A 257 11.75 6.13 -18.31
CA ASN A 257 12.69 7.09 -17.73
C ASN A 257 14.02 6.47 -17.27
N GLY A 258 14.25 5.19 -17.62
CA GLY A 258 15.46 4.47 -17.30
C GLY A 258 16.63 4.78 -18.23
N ASP A 259 17.81 4.39 -17.79
CA ASP A 259 19.03 4.40 -18.58
C ASP A 259 19.06 3.15 -19.47
N SER A 260 19.01 3.35 -20.79
CA SER A 260 19.02 2.27 -21.77
C SER A 260 20.30 1.45 -21.73
N SER A 261 21.40 1.96 -21.17
CA SER A 261 22.64 1.19 -21.00
C SER A 261 22.56 0.12 -19.90
N LEU A 262 21.60 0.26 -18.97
CA LEU A 262 21.35 -0.69 -17.87
C LEU A 262 20.33 -1.77 -18.25
N MET A 263 19.67 -1.63 -19.40
CA MET A 263 18.63 -2.54 -19.85
C MET A 263 19.16 -3.38 -21.01
N PRO A 264 19.15 -4.73 -20.93
CA PRO A 264 19.49 -5.57 -22.06
C PRO A 264 18.57 -5.22 -23.23
N GLY A 265 19.17 -4.83 -24.37
CA GLY A 265 18.43 -4.56 -25.60
C GLY A 265 17.65 -5.79 -26.05
N SER A 266 16.49 -5.57 -26.68
CA SER A 266 15.64 -6.63 -27.25
C SER A 266 16.35 -7.44 -28.32
#